data_AF-A0A8T4MG40-F1
#
_entry.id   AF-A0A8T4MG40-F1
#
_cell.length_a   1.000
_cell.length_b   1.000
_cell.length_c   1.000
_cell.angle_alpha   90.00
_cell.angle_beta   90.00
_cell.angle_gamma   90.00
#
_symmetry.space_group_name_H-M   'P 1'
#
loop_
_entity.id
_entity.type
_entity.pdbx_description
1 polymer ?
#
loop_
_entity_poly.entity_id
_entity_poly.type
_entity_poly.pdbx_seq_one_letter_code
_entity_poly.pdbx_strand_id
1 'polypeptide(L)'
;MNKKLVFFVASIFLIIVIISISFLIFKPILAGNTILTSQAIEDSKFIQEYTYTKAICNETNFCQDYEIQCRNKTLISSFPIAGAVIQHKPDWIDPRNKTDLCY
;
A
#
# COMPACT_ATOMS: atom_id res chain seq x y z
N MET A 1 28.05 -61.91 20.34
CA MET A 1 27.52 -60.83 19.47
C MET A 1 28.68 -60.23 18.68
N ASN A 2 28.59 -60.18 17.35
CA ASN A 2 29.70 -59.71 16.51
C ASN A 2 29.92 -58.21 16.71
N LYS A 3 31.06 -57.79 17.26
CA LYS A 3 31.36 -56.36 17.50
C LYS A 3 31.17 -55.51 16.23
N LYS A 4 31.53 -56.05 15.06
CA LYS A 4 31.30 -55.42 13.74
C LYS A 4 29.82 -55.18 13.44
N LEU A 5 28.95 -56.13 13.79
CA LEU A 5 27.50 -56.01 13.61
C LEU A 5 26.90 -54.96 14.54
N VAL A 6 27.39 -54.87 15.79
CA VAL A 6 26.94 -53.87 16.76
C VAL A 6 27.29 -52.45 16.29
N PHE A 7 28.52 -52.24 15.80
CA PHE A 7 28.93 -50.94 15.22
C PHE A 7 28.11 -50.58 13.98
N PHE A 8 27.80 -51.55 13.13
CA PHE A 8 26.99 -51.32 11.94
C PHE A 8 25.56 -50.89 12.29
N VAL A 9 24.93 -51.57 13.26
CA VAL A 9 23.57 -51.23 13.74
C VAL A 9 23.55 -49.86 14.42
N ALA A 10 24.56 -49.54 15.25
CA ALA A 10 24.66 -48.24 15.90
C ALA A 10 24.83 -47.09 14.90
N SER A 11 25.62 -47.30 13.85
CA SER A 11 25.81 -46.31 12.77
C SER A 11 24.52 -46.03 12.01
N ILE A 12 23.77 -47.08 11.65
CA ILE A 12 22.46 -46.94 10.99
C ILE A 12 21.49 -46.14 11.86
N PHE A 13 21.45 -46.45 13.17
CA PHE A 13 20.58 -45.74 14.10
C PHE A 13 20.92 -44.24 14.18
N LEU A 14 22.22 -43.89 14.23
CA LEU A 14 22.68 -42.50 14.22
C LEU A 14 22.23 -41.75 12.96
N ILE A 15 22.35 -42.39 11.79
CA ILE A 15 21.95 -41.77 10.50
C ILE A 15 20.45 -41.48 10.48
N ILE A 16 19.61 -42.41 10.98
CA ILE A 16 18.15 -42.22 11.06
C ILE A 16 17.81 -41.03 11.95
N VAL A 17 18.49 -40.88 13.10
CA VAL A 17 18.29 -39.74 14.00
C VAL A 17 18.63 -38.42 13.29
N ILE A 18 19.75 -38.35 12.58
CA ILE A 18 20.16 -37.14 11.85
C ILE A 18 19.13 -36.75 10.78
N ILE A 19 18.62 -37.73 10.00
CA ILE A 19 17.59 -37.49 8.98
C ILE A 19 16.27 -37.02 9.61
N SER A 20 15.89 -37.57 10.77
CA SER A 20 14.67 -37.17 11.46
C SER A 20 14.72 -35.71 11.94
N ILE A 21 15.88 -35.26 12.44
CA ILE A 21 16.11 -33.89 12.90
C ILE A 21 16.10 -32.92 11.70
N SER A 22 16.73 -33.28 10.59
CA SER A 22 16.72 -32.43 9.40
C SER A 22 15.30 -32.23 8.86
N PHE A 23 14.47 -33.27 8.84
CA PHE A 23 13.09 -33.16 8.39
C PHE A 23 12.26 -32.22 9.27
N LEU A 24 12.50 -32.18 10.59
CA LEU A 24 11.82 -31.24 11.49
C LEU A 24 12.21 -29.78 11.24
N ILE A 25 13.47 -29.52 10.90
CA ILE A 25 13.98 -28.16 10.62
C ILE A 25 13.50 -27.64 9.25
N PHE A 26 13.31 -28.52 8.27
CA PHE A 26 12.95 -28.11 6.89
C PHE A 26 11.43 -28.01 6.60
N LYS A 27 10.55 -28.51 7.48
CA LYS A 27 9.08 -28.32 7.34
C LYS A 27 8.63 -26.86 7.14
N PRO A 28 9.14 -25.86 7.89
CA PRO A 28 8.72 -24.47 7.72
C PRO A 28 9.20 -23.81 6.41
N ILE A 29 10.05 -24.47 5.61
CA ILE A 29 10.56 -23.93 4.33
C ILE A 29 9.65 -24.34 3.16
N LEU A 30 9.00 -25.52 3.21
CA LEU A 30 8.06 -25.97 2.17
C LEU A 30 6.61 -25.53 2.39
N ALA A 31 6.20 -25.27 3.64
CA ALA A 31 4.93 -24.63 3.93
C ALA A 31 5.09 -23.13 3.71
N GLY A 32 5.01 -22.70 2.45
CA GLY A 32 5.32 -21.36 1.98
C GLY A 32 4.86 -20.26 2.93
N ASN A 33 5.83 -19.65 3.63
CA ASN A 33 5.69 -18.36 4.29
C ASN A 33 5.52 -17.28 3.20
N THR A 34 4.33 -17.23 2.62
CA THR A 34 3.88 -16.16 1.71
C THR A 34 3.37 -14.94 2.48
N ILE A 35 3.56 -14.90 3.81
CA ILE A 35 2.99 -13.90 4.71
C ILE A 35 4.09 -13.16 5.47
N LEU A 36 5.02 -12.52 4.75
CA LEU A 36 6.01 -11.63 5.38
C LEU A 36 6.02 -10.20 4.82
N THR A 37 5.15 -9.87 3.88
CA THR A 37 5.09 -8.50 3.32
C THR A 37 3.69 -7.93 3.05
N SER A 38 2.59 -8.72 3.06
CA SER A 38 1.26 -8.18 2.71
C SER A 38 0.42 -7.68 3.90
N GLN A 39 0.63 -8.19 5.12
CA GLN A 39 -0.20 -7.84 6.28
C GLN A 39 0.29 -6.64 7.09
N ALA A 40 1.49 -6.10 6.82
CA ALA A 40 1.93 -4.85 7.44
C ALA A 40 1.22 -3.61 6.84
N ILE A 41 0.43 -3.78 5.78
CA ILE A 41 -0.22 -2.68 5.05
C ILE A 41 -1.68 -2.48 5.48
N GLU A 42 -2.35 -3.51 6.03
CA GLU A 42 -3.79 -3.42 6.35
C GLU A 42 -4.12 -2.58 7.59
N ASP A 43 -3.18 -2.39 8.53
CA ASP A 43 -3.42 -1.63 9.77
C ASP A 43 -2.88 -0.20 9.77
N SER A 44 -2.11 0.18 8.75
CA SER A 44 -1.98 1.60 8.44
C SER A 44 -3.25 1.98 7.68
N LYS A 45 -4.19 2.68 8.34
CA LYS A 45 -5.13 3.55 7.61
C LYS A 45 -4.29 4.38 6.66
N PHE A 46 -4.18 3.95 5.41
CA PHE A 46 -3.37 4.61 4.40
C PHE A 46 -3.93 6.02 4.31
N ILE A 47 -3.21 6.98 4.92
CA ILE A 47 -3.63 8.36 4.89
C ILE A 47 -3.47 8.78 3.44
N GLN A 48 -4.59 8.81 2.71
CA GLN A 48 -4.57 9.16 1.30
C GLN A 48 -4.49 10.68 1.22
N GLU A 49 -3.26 11.17 1.06
CA GLU A 49 -2.99 12.55 0.71
C GLU A 49 -2.90 12.69 -0.80
N TYR A 50 -3.58 13.68 -1.35
CA TYR A 50 -3.50 14.00 -2.76
C TYR A 50 -3.73 15.49 -2.98
N THR A 51 -3.16 15.99 -4.07
CA THR A 51 -3.24 17.39 -4.49
C THR A 51 -3.74 17.45 -5.93
N TYR A 52 -4.61 18.40 -6.23
CA TYR A 52 -5.12 18.65 -7.57
C TYR A 52 -5.55 20.11 -7.75
N THR A 53 -5.82 20.53 -8.99
CA THR A 53 -6.29 21.89 -9.28
C THR A 53 -7.79 21.95 -9.54
N LYS A 54 -8.45 23.01 -9.08
CA LYS A 54 -9.89 23.24 -9.26
C LYS A 54 -10.19 24.71 -9.53
N ALA A 55 -11.02 25.01 -10.53
CA ALA A 55 -11.58 26.35 -10.71
C ALA A 55 -12.72 26.58 -9.72
N ILE A 56 -12.70 27.73 -9.04
CA ILE A 56 -13.83 28.23 -8.25
C ILE A 56 -14.31 29.51 -8.90
N CYS A 57 -15.57 29.51 -9.32
CA CYS A 57 -16.20 30.57 -10.10
C CYS A 57 -17.29 31.29 -9.30
N ASN A 58 -17.44 32.60 -9.51
CA ASN A 58 -18.55 33.38 -8.95
C ASN A 58 -19.79 33.39 -9.87
N GLU A 59 -20.83 34.10 -9.46
CA GLU A 59 -22.09 34.25 -10.22
C GLU A 59 -21.91 34.88 -11.62
N THR A 60 -20.81 35.61 -11.84
CA THR A 60 -20.51 36.22 -13.14
C THR A 60 -19.63 35.33 -14.01
N ASN A 61 -19.36 34.06 -13.65
CA ASN A 61 -18.40 33.17 -14.31
C ASN A 61 -16.95 33.72 -14.36
N PHE A 62 -16.59 34.54 -13.38
CA PHE A 62 -15.21 34.86 -13.09
C PHE A 62 -14.62 33.75 -12.23
N CYS A 63 -13.60 33.06 -12.75
CA CYS A 63 -13.03 31.88 -12.13
C CYS A 63 -11.57 32.12 -11.72
N GLN A 64 -11.20 31.57 -10.57
CA GLN A 64 -9.83 31.50 -10.08
C GLN A 64 -9.48 30.02 -9.87
N ASP A 65 -8.35 29.57 -10.40
CA ASP A 65 -7.84 28.22 -10.13
C ASP A 65 -7.16 28.16 -8.75
N TYR A 66 -7.43 27.09 -8.01
CA TYR A 66 -6.84 26.79 -6.70
C TYR A 66 -6.11 25.45 -6.73
N GLU A 67 -5.00 25.36 -6.02
CA GLU A 67 -4.40 24.10 -5.60
C GLU A 67 -5.14 23.60 -4.35
N ILE A 68 -5.73 22.41 -4.44
CA ILE A 68 -6.52 21.79 -3.37
C ILE A 68 -5.75 20.60 -2.82
N GLN A 69 -5.45 20.63 -1.52
CA GLN A 69 -4.80 19.54 -0.80
C GLN A 69 -5.81 18.84 0.12
N CYS A 70 -5.93 17.53 -0.05
CA CYS A 70 -6.87 16.71 0.71
C CYS A 70 -6.15 15.59 1.45
N ARG A 71 -6.72 15.20 2.60
CA ARG A 71 -6.31 14.03 3.39
C ARG A 71 -7.55 13.26 3.78
N ASN A 72 -7.70 12.02 3.32
CA ASN A 72 -8.86 11.17 3.64
C ASN A 72 -10.20 11.91 3.44
N LYS A 73 -10.38 12.54 2.27
CA LYS A 73 -11.56 13.35 1.91
C LYS A 73 -11.77 14.63 2.73
N THR A 74 -10.82 15.00 3.58
CA THR A 74 -10.86 16.24 4.35
C THR A 74 -9.96 17.27 3.69
N LEU A 75 -10.45 18.49 3.51
CA LEU A 75 -9.64 19.60 3.00
C LEU A 75 -8.59 19.97 4.04
N ILE A 76 -7.31 19.90 3.66
CA ILE A 76 -6.20 20.33 4.50
C ILE A 76 -5.85 21.79 4.19
N SER A 77 -5.77 22.13 2.91
CA SER A 77 -5.46 23.47 2.47
C SER A 77 -5.99 23.74 1.07
N SER A 78 -6.17 25.02 0.75
CA SER A 78 -6.49 25.50 -0.59
C SER A 78 -5.74 26.79 -0.85
N PHE A 79 -4.93 26.83 -1.92
CA PHE A 79 -4.13 27.99 -2.27
C PHE A 79 -4.54 28.53 -3.64
N PRO A 80 -4.85 29.84 -3.78
CA PRO A 80 -5.12 30.42 -5.08
C PRO A 80 -3.83 30.44 -5.91
N ILE A 81 -3.90 30.00 -7.16
CA ILE A 81 -2.76 30.04 -8.08
C ILE A 81 -2.66 31.46 -8.65
N ALA A 82 -1.62 32.19 -8.27
CA ALA A 82 -1.44 33.58 -8.66
C ALA A 82 -1.46 33.75 -10.20
N GLY A 83 -2.28 34.70 -10.68
CA GLY A 83 -2.43 34.96 -12.12
C GLY A 83 -3.33 33.97 -12.88
N ALA A 84 -3.80 32.90 -12.24
CA ALA A 84 -4.73 31.93 -12.85
C ALA A 84 -6.19 32.35 -12.68
N VAL A 85 -6.50 33.58 -13.11
CA VAL A 85 -7.86 34.15 -13.16
C VAL A 85 -8.33 34.27 -14.59
N ILE A 86 -9.60 33.97 -14.82
CA ILE A 86 -10.19 34.09 -16.16
C ILE A 86 -11.69 34.36 -16.06
N GLN A 87 -12.17 35.23 -16.95
CA GLN A 87 -13.60 35.46 -17.15
C GLN A 87 -14.08 34.53 -18.27
N HIS A 88 -14.95 33.58 -17.92
CA HIS A 88 -15.57 32.70 -18.90
C HIS A 88 -16.92 33.25 -19.40
N LYS A 89 -17.45 32.63 -20.45
CA LYS A 89 -18.80 32.90 -20.93
C LYS A 89 -19.84 32.34 -19.94
N PRO A 90 -21.08 32.88 -19.90
CA PRO A 90 -22.11 32.45 -18.96
C PRO A 90 -22.48 30.96 -19.00
N ASP A 91 -22.28 30.33 -20.15
CA ASP A 91 -22.60 28.93 -20.47
C ASP A 91 -21.41 27.97 -20.28
N TRP A 92 -20.25 28.48 -19.86
CA TRP A 92 -19.07 27.65 -19.68
C TRP A 92 -19.21 26.74 -18.44
N ILE A 93 -18.82 25.49 -18.61
CA ILE A 93 -18.81 24.47 -17.56
C ILE A 93 -17.40 23.92 -17.46
N ASP A 94 -16.81 23.93 -16.26
CA ASP A 94 -15.49 23.32 -16.06
C ASP A 94 -15.60 21.80 -16.25
N PRO A 95 -14.91 21.18 -17.22
CA PRO A 95 -14.91 19.71 -17.38
C PRO A 95 -14.29 18.98 -16.18
N ARG A 96 -13.56 19.70 -15.31
CA ARG A 96 -12.99 19.20 -14.05
C ARG A 96 -13.94 19.34 -12.86
N ASN A 97 -15.16 19.86 -13.06
CA ASN A 97 -16.08 20.18 -11.98
C ASN A 97 -16.51 18.92 -11.19
N LYS A 98 -15.79 18.65 -10.10
CA LYS A 98 -16.26 17.75 -9.04
C LYS A 98 -17.12 18.55 -8.07
N THR A 99 -18.23 18.00 -7.62
CA THR A 99 -19.13 18.65 -6.64
C THR A 99 -18.39 18.95 -5.33
N ASP A 100 -17.58 18.01 -4.86
CA ASP A 100 -16.82 18.16 -3.61
C ASP A 100 -15.40 18.70 -3.83
N LEU A 101 -14.84 19.32 -2.79
CA LEU A 101 -13.43 19.73 -2.75
C LEU A 101 -12.49 18.55 -2.48
N CYS A 102 -12.98 17.46 -1.87
CA CYS A 102 -12.21 16.25 -1.65
C CYS A 102 -13.10 15.03 -1.93
N TYR A 103 -12.55 13.98 -2.56
CA TYR A 103 -13.27 12.84 -3.11
C TYR A 103 -12.83 11.51 -2.48
#